data_AF-A0A2M7L361-F1
#
_entry.id   AF-A0A2M7L361-F1
#
_cell.length_a   1.000
_cell.length_b   1.000
_cell.length_c   1.000
_cell.angle_alpha   90.00
_cell.angle_beta   90.00
_cell.angle_gamma   90.00
#
_symmetry.space_group_name_H-M   'P 1'
#
loop_
_entity.id
_entity.type
_entity.pdbx_description
1 polymer ?
#
loop_
_entity_poly.entity_id
_entity_poly.type
_entity_poly.pdbx_seq_one_letter_code
_entity_poly.pdbx_strand_id
1 'polypeptide(L)'
;MIRTLFLTLFFFFGPALLMFMLRNVILLLRIRSLARSQRSQPEVIDITPVDSNPAPRWFYVVAAVLGIASAVAGFIYLQAVDSERRQYVPAHISEQGEIVPGHWQSLPPAQ
;
A
#
# COMPACT_ATOMS: atom_id res chain seq x y z
N MET A 1 14.22 -20.03 20.03
CA MET A 1 14.50 -18.58 20.05
C MET A 1 13.48 -17.75 19.27
N ILE A 2 13.00 -18.21 18.10
CA ILE A 2 11.97 -17.47 17.34
C ILE A 2 10.63 -17.33 18.11
N ARG A 3 10.23 -18.36 18.86
CA ARG A 3 8.98 -18.38 19.66
C ARG A 3 8.91 -17.26 20.70
N THR A 4 10.02 -16.98 21.39
CA THR A 4 10.08 -15.93 22.40
C THR A 4 10.00 -14.54 21.78
N LEU A 5 10.57 -14.35 20.59
CA LEU A 5 10.49 -13.10 19.83
C LEU A 5 9.04 -12.78 19.41
N PHE A 6 8.30 -13.78 18.92
CA PHE A 6 6.88 -13.61 18.60
C PHE A 6 6.04 -13.32 19.83
N LEU A 7 6.31 -13.97 20.96
CA LEU A 7 5.63 -13.68 22.22
C LEU A 7 5.87 -12.24 22.68
N THR A 8 7.11 -11.76 22.66
CA THR A 8 7.42 -10.38 23.04
C THR A 8 6.79 -9.38 22.09
N LEU A 9 6.79 -9.65 20.79
CA LEU A 9 6.18 -8.76 19.79
C LEU A 9 4.66 -8.70 19.98
N PHE A 10 4.02 -9.84 20.20
CA PHE A 10 2.58 -9.90 20.41
C PHE A 10 2.15 -9.24 21.72
N PHE A 11 2.89 -9.42 22.82
CA PHE A 11 2.55 -8.78 24.09
C PHE A 11 2.90 -7.29 24.15
N PHE A 12 3.91 -6.85 23.39
CA PHE A 12 4.29 -5.45 23.31
C PHE A 12 3.36 -4.65 22.37
N PHE A 13 3.12 -5.16 21.16
CA PHE A 13 2.29 -4.49 20.16
C PHE A 13 0.81 -4.87 20.23
N GLY A 14 0.47 -6.01 20.81
CA GLY A 14 -0.92 -6.49 20.93
C GLY A 14 -1.84 -5.48 21.63
N PRO A 15 -1.47 -4.92 22.78
CA PRO A 15 -2.30 -3.91 23.45
C PRO A 15 -2.51 -2.65 22.59
N ALA A 16 -1.47 -2.18 21.89
CA ALA A 16 -1.55 -1.03 21.01
C ALA A 16 -2.44 -1.31 19.79
N LEU A 17 -2.29 -2.49 19.17
CA LEU A 17 -3.11 -2.93 18.05
C LEU A 17 -4.57 -3.13 18.47
N LEU A 18 -4.80 -3.70 19.66
CA LEU A 18 -6.14 -3.89 20.22
C LEU A 18 -6.83 -2.54 20.49
N MET A 19 -6.12 -1.59 21.11
CA MET A 19 -6.62 -0.23 21.33
C MET A 19 -6.93 0.47 20.00
N PHE A 20 -6.08 0.29 18.99
CA PHE A 20 -6.31 0.82 17.66
C PHE A 20 -7.56 0.22 17.02
N MET A 21 -7.73 -1.11 17.05
CA MET A 21 -8.94 -1.76 16.54
C MET A 21 -10.20 -1.29 17.28
N LEU A 22 -10.16 -1.24 18.61
CA LEU A 22 -11.28 -0.81 19.44
C LEU A 22 -11.70 0.63 19.11
N ARG A 23 -10.74 1.55 18.96
CA ARG A 23 -11.01 2.94 18.56
C ARG A 23 -11.74 3.03 17.23
N ASN A 24 -11.32 2.23 16.25
CA ASN A 24 -11.96 2.20 14.93
C ASN A 24 -13.37 1.62 14.99
N VAL A 25 -13.59 0.56 15.76
CA VAL A 25 -14.93 -0.01 15.98
C VAL A 25 -15.87 1.03 16.63
N ILE A 26 -15.41 1.72 17.67
CA ILE A 26 -16.19 2.79 18.32
C ILE A 26 -16.55 3.90 17.33
N LEU A 27 -15.60 4.31 16.48
CA LEU A 27 -15.83 5.33 15.46
C LEU A 27 -16.90 4.89 14.44
N LEU A 28 -16.83 3.65 13.96
CA LEU A 28 -17.83 3.09 13.05
C LEU A 28 -19.23 3.01 13.70
N LEU A 29 -19.29 2.59 14.97
CA LEU A 29 -20.55 2.56 15.72
C LEU A 29 -21.15 3.96 15.87
N ARG A 30 -20.30 4.97 16.13
CA ARG A 30 -20.74 6.38 16.22
C ARG A 30 -21.29 6.90 14.89
N ILE A 31 -20.61 6.61 13.78
CA ILE A 31 -21.08 6.96 12.43
C ILE A 31 -22.44 6.29 12.16
N ARG A 32 -22.57 5.00 12.47
CA ARG A 32 -23.82 4.25 12.30
C ARG A 32 -24.96 4.82 13.16
N SER A 33 -24.66 5.23 14.39
CA SER A 33 -25.62 5.87 15.28
C SER A 33 -26.08 7.23 14.73
N LEU A 34 -25.14 8.06 14.26
CA LEU A 34 -25.43 9.36 13.65
C LEU A 34 -26.30 9.20 12.39
N ALA A 35 -25.93 8.27 11.50
CA ALA A 35 -26.69 7.97 10.29
C ALA A 35 -28.10 7.45 10.60
N ARG A 36 -28.25 6.65 11.67
CA ARG A 36 -29.57 6.17 12.12
C ARG A 36 -30.44 7.31 12.66
N SER A 37 -29.84 8.26 13.39
CA SER A 37 -30.55 9.45 13.86
C SER A 37 -31.00 10.37 12.72
N GLN A 38 -30.24 10.44 11.63
CA GLN A 38 -30.60 11.24 10.45
C GLN A 38 -31.74 10.58 9.63
N ARG A 39 -31.83 9.25 9.63
CA ARG A 39 -32.92 8.49 8.97
C ARG A 39 -34.30 8.60 9.66
N SER A 40 -34.37 9.13 10.88
CA SER A 40 -35.64 9.34 11.59
C SER A 40 -36.33 10.66 11.25
N GLN A 41 -35.73 11.49 10.39
CA GLN A 41 -36.36 12.68 9.84
C GLN A 41 -36.93 12.32 8.46
N PRO A 42 -38.19 12.69 8.14
CA PRO A 42 -38.75 12.42 6.83
C PRO A 42 -37.87 13.07 5.75
N GLU A 43 -37.40 12.25 4.81
CA GLU A 43 -36.53 12.67 3.72
C GLU A 43 -37.34 13.50 2.73
N VAL A 44 -37.44 14.80 2.99
CA VAL A 44 -37.84 15.78 1.98
C VAL A 44 -36.67 15.87 1.01
N ILE A 45 -36.81 15.24 -0.15
CA ILE A 45 -35.83 15.38 -1.24
C ILE A 45 -35.96 16.81 -1.77
N ASP A 46 -35.18 17.70 -1.18
CA ASP A 46 -34.99 19.04 -1.70
C ASP A 46 -34.10 18.94 -2.95
N ILE A 47 -34.65 19.32 -4.10
CA ILE A 47 -33.97 19.31 -5.41
C ILE A 47 -33.17 20.61 -5.60
N THR A 48 -33.05 21.43 -4.56
CA THR A 48 -32.16 22.58 -4.55
C THR A 48 -30.71 22.07 -4.66
N PRO A 49 -29.91 22.59 -5.61
CA PRO A 49 -28.52 22.17 -5.74
C PRO A 49 -27.80 22.49 -4.43
N VAL A 50 -27.50 21.44 -3.67
CA VAL A 50 -26.72 21.57 -2.44
C VAL A 50 -25.31 21.93 -2.88
N ASP A 51 -24.83 23.10 -2.46
CA ASP A 51 -23.44 23.49 -2.62
C ASP A 51 -22.56 22.35 -2.11
N SER A 52 -21.93 21.64 -3.05
CA SER A 52 -21.05 20.53 -2.77
C SER A 52 -19.95 21.06 -1.86
N ASN A 53 -19.95 20.65 -0.58
CA ASN A 53 -19.00 21.13 0.40
C ASN A 53 -17.59 20.68 -0.03
N PRO A 54 -16.75 21.58 -0.57
CA PRO A 54 -15.47 21.18 -1.13
C PRO A 54 -14.60 20.58 -0.03
N ALA A 55 -13.80 19.57 -0.38
CA ALA A 55 -12.88 18.99 0.58
C ALA A 55 -11.99 20.09 1.18
N PRO A 56 -11.74 20.06 2.49
CA PRO A 56 -10.99 21.11 3.14
C PRO A 56 -9.55 21.14 2.61
N ARG A 57 -8.95 22.32 2.46
CA ARG A 57 -7.63 22.50 1.80
C ARG A 57 -6.52 21.60 2.39
N TRP A 58 -6.58 21.30 3.68
CA TRP A 58 -5.63 20.41 4.35
C TRP A 58 -5.66 18.97 3.81
N PHE A 59 -6.82 18.50 3.31
CA PHE A 59 -6.94 17.17 2.73
C PHE A 59 -6.05 17.02 1.49
N TYR A 60 -6.05 18.04 0.62
CA TYR A 60 -5.18 18.05 -0.56
C TYR A 60 -3.69 18.10 -0.18
N VAL A 61 -3.35 18.85 0.88
CA VAL A 61 -1.98 18.91 1.39
C VAL A 61 -1.55 17.54 1.91
N VAL A 62 -2.38 16.87 2.71
CA VAL A 62 -2.09 15.52 3.23
C VAL A 62 -1.98 14.50 2.10
N ALA A 63 -2.88 14.55 1.12
CA ALA A 63 -2.83 13.66 -0.05
C ALA A 63 -1.55 13.87 -0.87
N ALA A 64 -1.14 15.13 -1.09
CA ALA A 64 0.11 15.44 -1.80
C ALA A 64 1.33 14.93 -1.03
N VAL A 65 1.39 15.14 0.29
CA VAL A 65 2.49 14.66 1.13
C VAL A 65 2.58 13.14 1.11
N LEU A 66 1.45 12.43 1.26
CA LEU A 66 1.41 10.97 1.19
C LEU A 66 1.82 10.45 -0.19
N GLY A 67 1.37 11.09 -1.27
CA GLY A 67 1.76 10.74 -2.63
C GLY A 67 3.26 10.88 -2.86
N ILE A 68 3.85 12.00 -2.43
CA ILE A 68 5.29 12.24 -2.54
C ILE A 68 6.07 11.22 -1.69
N ALA A 69 5.67 11.00 -0.45
CA ALA A 69 6.32 10.03 0.43
C ALA A 69 6.31 8.61 -0.16
N SER A 70 5.18 8.21 -0.77
CA SER A 70 5.03 6.91 -1.42
C SER A 70 5.93 6.78 -2.65
N ALA A 71 6.00 7.83 -3.47
CA ALA A 71 6.86 7.87 -4.64
C ALA A 71 8.35 7.78 -4.27
N VAL A 72 8.78 8.54 -3.25
CA VAL A 72 10.16 8.52 -2.75
C VAL A 72 10.50 7.15 -2.16
N ALA A 73 9.62 6.57 -1.36
CA ALA A 73 9.83 5.24 -0.80
C ALA A 73 9.96 4.17 -1.91
N GLY A 74 9.08 4.22 -2.92
CA GLY A 74 9.15 3.33 -4.08
C GLY A 74 10.45 3.52 -4.88
N PHE A 75 10.87 4.76 -5.09
CA PHE A 75 12.12 5.07 -5.79
C PHE A 75 13.35 4.53 -5.05
N ILE A 76 13.43 4.76 -3.74
CA ILE A 76 14.53 4.24 -2.91
C ILE A 76 14.54 2.71 -2.96
N TYR A 77 13.37 2.07 -2.84
CA TYR A 77 13.27 0.61 -2.92
C TYR A 77 13.77 0.09 -4.27
N LEU A 78 13.37 0.72 -5.38
CA LEU A 78 13.81 0.33 -6.72
C LEU A 78 15.32 0.54 -6.95
N GLN A 79 15.94 1.52 -6.29
CA GLN A 79 17.39 1.69 -6.33
C GLN A 79 18.13 0.72 -5.42
N ALA A 80 17.55 0.37 -4.27
CA ALA A 80 18.17 -0.53 -3.30
C ALA A 80 18.11 -2.00 -3.72
N VAL A 81 17.12 -2.37 -4.55
CA VAL A 81 17.12 -3.66 -5.23
C VAL A 81 18.17 -3.58 -6.32
N ASP A 82 19.37 -4.08 -6.02
CA ASP A 82 20.37 -4.43 -7.03
C ASP A 82 19.70 -5.38 -8.02
N SER A 83 19.24 -4.82 -9.14
CA SER A 83 18.75 -5.62 -10.24
C SER A 83 19.98 -6.29 -10.83
N GLU A 84 20.17 -7.57 -10.51
CA GLU A 84 21.14 -8.42 -11.20
C GLU A 84 21.02 -8.09 -12.69
N ARG A 85 22.08 -7.52 -13.27
CA ARG A 85 22.08 -7.19 -14.70
C ARG A 85 21.90 -8.51 -15.43
N ARG A 86 20.73 -8.77 -15.97
CA ARG A 86 20.45 -9.97 -16.77
C ARG A 86 20.45 -9.56 -18.22
N GLN A 87 21.30 -10.22 -19.01
CA GLN A 87 21.26 -10.10 -20.46
C GLN A 87 20.48 -11.29 -21.00
N TYR A 88 19.54 -11.02 -21.89
CA TYR A 88 18.84 -12.07 -22.61
C TYR A 88 19.73 -12.57 -23.75
N VAL A 89 20.01 -13.87 -23.75
CA VAL A 89 20.69 -14.54 -24.86
C VAL A 89 19.61 -15.19 -25.72
N PRO A 90 19.43 -14.75 -26.99
CA PRO A 90 18.44 -15.34 -27.88
C PRO A 90 18.80 -16.80 -28.22
N ALA A 91 17.80 -17.55 -28.69
CA ALA A 91 18.02 -18.91 -29.15
C ALA A 91 19.01 -18.90 -30.33
N HIS A 92 19.99 -19.79 -30.27
CA HIS A 92 21.05 -19.88 -31.27
C HIS A 92 21.46 -21.35 -31.46
N ILE A 93 22.18 -21.62 -32.55
CA ILE A 93 22.75 -22.94 -32.83
C ILE A 93 24.16 -22.97 -32.24
N SER A 94 24.46 -23.99 -31.44
CA SER A 94 25.78 -24.19 -30.83
C SER A 94 26.82 -24.57 -31.88
N GLU A 95 28.10 -24.48 -31.53
CA GLU A 95 29.19 -24.93 -32.41
C GLU A 95 29.13 -26.42 -32.77
N GLN A 96 28.37 -27.22 -32.01
CA GLN A 96 28.11 -28.63 -32.28
C GLN A 96 26.86 -28.87 -33.15
N GLY A 97 26.17 -27.80 -33.56
CA GLY A 97 24.95 -27.88 -34.37
C GLY A 97 23.65 -28.09 -33.58
N GLU A 98 23.69 -27.99 -32.25
CA GLU A 98 22.51 -28.18 -31.39
C GLU A 98 21.75 -26.86 -31.17
N ILE A 99 20.42 -26.91 -31.06
CA ILE A 99 19.61 -25.71 -30.81
C ILE A 99 19.63 -25.40 -29.31
N VAL A 100 20.22 -24.27 -28.95
CA VAL A 100 20.22 -23.74 -27.59
C VAL A 100 19.00 -22.83 -27.39
N PRO A 101 18.09 -23.13 -26.45
CA PRO A 101 16.95 -22.27 -26.17
C PRO A 101 17.38 -20.93 -25.54
N GLY A 102 16.60 -19.89 -25.81
CA GLY A 102 16.84 -18.55 -25.26
C GLY A 102 16.76 -18.56 -23.74
N HIS A 103 17.70 -17.90 -23.08
CA HIS A 103 17.81 -17.89 -21.62
C HIS A 103 18.33 -16.56 -21.10
N TRP A 104 18.07 -16.32 -19.81
CA TRP A 104 18.60 -15.17 -19.10
C TRP A 104 19.96 -15.51 -18.48
N GLN A 105 20.98 -14.72 -18.79
CA GLN A 105 22.32 -14.86 -18.24
C GLN A 105 22.60 -13.68 -17.29
N SER A 106 23.09 -13.97 -16.08
CA SER A 106 23.53 -12.93 -15.14
C SER A 106 24.88 -12.36 -15.58
N LEU A 107 24.97 -11.03 -15.63
CA LEU A 107 26.23 -10.31 -15.81
C LEU A 107 26.81 -9.97 -14.44
N PRO A 108 28.15 -9.98 -14.31
CA PRO A 108 28.80 -9.48 -13.11
C PRO A 108 28.45 -7.99 -12.89
N PRO A 109 28.47 -7.52 -11.63
CA PRO A 109 28.24 -6.12 -11.32
C PRO A 109 29.25 -5.25 -12.06
N ALA A 110 28.78 -4.11 -12.61
CA ALA A 110 29.67 -3.15 -13.26
C ALA A 110 30.69 -2.63 -12.22
N GLN A 111 31.99 -2.75 -12.54
CA GLN A 111 33.08 -2.22 -11.71
C GLN A 111 33.08 -0.70 -11.70
#